data_AF-A0AA35XMT9-F1
#
_entry.id   AF-A0AA35XMT9-F1
#
_cell.length_a   1.000
_cell.length_b   1.000
_cell.length_c   1.000
_cell.angle_alpha   90.00
_cell.angle_beta   90.00
_cell.angle_gamma   90.00
#
_symmetry.space_group_name_H-M   'P 1'
#
loop_
_entity.id
_entity.type
_entity.pdbx_description
1 polymer ?
#
loop_
_entity_poly.entity_id
_entity_poly.type
_entity_poly.pdbx_seq_one_letter_code
_entity_poly.pdbx_strand_id
1 'polypeptide(L)'
;MTMLFWVWHQFSLTDIVEKEPRIFYFVLGIVFSNISCRLIISQMSDQPCQLLNPLFLPLLLSLSLSFLYQHIELNILWTYFFISLTAHLHYGVSVVQQLCSHFNIYCFSLQKKPQ
;
A
#
# COMPACT_ATOMS: atom_id res chain seq x y z
N MET A 1 3.17 -11.37 1.74
CA MET A 1 2.00 -10.45 1.82
C MET A 1 0.78 -11.02 1.09
N THR A 2 0.92 -11.53 -0.13
CA THR A 2 -0.13 -12.27 -0.85
C THR A 2 -0.66 -13.50 -0.10
N MET A 3 0.21 -14.27 0.56
CA MET A 3 -0.20 -15.41 1.40
C MET A 3 -1.08 -14.98 2.58
N LEU A 4 -0.91 -13.76 3.10
CA LEU A 4 -1.69 -13.21 4.21
C LEU A 4 -3.12 -12.85 3.77
N PHE A 5 -3.27 -12.31 2.56
CA PHE A 5 -4.58 -12.11 1.94
C PHE A 5 -5.31 -13.43 1.69
N TRP A 6 -4.56 -14.47 1.32
CA TRP A 6 -5.11 -15.82 1.13
C TRP A 6 -5.57 -16.44 2.46
N VAL A 7 -4.77 -16.28 3.52
CA VAL A 7 -5.15 -16.68 4.88
C VAL A 7 -6.37 -15.90 5.37
N TRP A 8 -6.46 -14.59 5.09
CA TRP A 8 -7.64 -13.79 5.43
C TRP A 8 -8.89 -14.32 4.73
N HIS A 9 -8.80 -14.57 3.42
CA HIS A 9 -9.90 -15.14 2.64
C HIS A 9 -10.39 -16.46 3.24
N GLN A 10 -9.48 -17.32 3.69
CA GLN A 10 -9.83 -18.66 4.17
C GLN A 10 -10.37 -18.67 5.61
N PHE A 11 -10.02 -17.65 6.41
CA PHE A 11 -10.50 -17.49 7.79
C PHE A 11 -11.72 -16.57 7.93
N SER A 12 -12.07 -15.81 6.90
CA SER A 12 -13.25 -14.95 6.92
C SER A 12 -14.52 -15.80 6.87
N LEU A 13 -15.17 -15.94 8.03
CA LEU A 13 -16.43 -16.68 8.21
C LEU A 13 -17.65 -15.88 7.72
N THR A 14 -17.47 -14.56 7.58
CA THR A 14 -18.40 -13.68 6.88
C THR A 14 -17.88 -13.63 5.45
N ASP A 15 -18.63 -14.03 4.43
CA ASP A 15 -18.20 -13.92 3.02
C ASP A 15 -18.05 -12.44 2.58
N ILE A 16 -17.00 -11.75 3.07
CA ILE A 16 -16.67 -10.37 2.70
C ILE A 16 -16.39 -10.31 1.19
N VAL A 17 -15.86 -11.40 0.64
CA VAL A 17 -15.55 -11.56 -0.79
C VAL A 17 -16.82 -11.69 -1.63
N GLU A 18 -17.90 -12.30 -1.13
CA GLU A 18 -19.19 -12.30 -1.85
C GLU A 18 -19.96 -10.98 -1.65
N LYS A 19 -19.88 -10.37 -0.47
CA LYS A 19 -20.60 -9.11 -0.17
C LYS A 19 -20.01 -7.90 -0.88
N GLU A 20 -18.69 -7.69 -0.80
CA GLU A 20 -18.01 -6.52 -1.37
C GLU A 20 -16.64 -6.88 -1.97
N PRO A 21 -16.58 -7.66 -3.07
CA PRO A 21 -15.33 -8.03 -3.73
C PRO A 21 -14.52 -6.82 -4.24
N ARG A 22 -15.23 -5.73 -4.57
CA ARG A 22 -14.65 -4.52 -5.17
C ARG A 22 -13.56 -3.90 -4.32
N ILE A 23 -13.82 -3.75 -3.01
CA ILE A 23 -12.89 -3.11 -2.07
C ILE A 23 -11.68 -3.99 -1.84
N PHE A 24 -11.89 -5.31 -1.71
CA PHE A 24 -10.81 -6.27 -1.53
C PHE A 24 -9.81 -6.25 -2.70
N TYR A 25 -10.31 -6.29 -3.94
CA TYR A 25 -9.44 -6.18 -5.13
C TYR A 25 -8.74 -4.81 -5.20
N PHE A 26 -9.40 -3.74 -4.77
CA PHE A 26 -8.80 -2.40 -4.77
C PHE A 26 -7.64 -2.30 -3.76
N VAL A 27 -7.83 -2.83 -2.55
CA VAL A 27 -6.78 -2.90 -1.52
C VAL A 27 -5.60 -3.74 -2.03
N LEU A 28 -5.87 -4.89 -2.65
CA LEU A 28 -4.86 -5.74 -3.26
C LEU A 28 -4.08 -5.00 -4.37
N GLY A 29 -4.79 -4.21 -5.18
CA GLY A 29 -4.20 -3.32 -6.18
C GLY A 29 -3.28 -2.26 -5.57
N ILE A 30 -3.73 -1.52 -4.55
CA ILE A 30 -2.90 -0.49 -3.86
C ILE A 30 -1.62 -1.11 -3.30
N VAL A 31 -1.74 -2.27 -2.67
CA VAL A 31 -0.62 -3.04 -2.13
C VAL A 31 0.38 -3.40 -3.24
N PHE A 32 -0.10 -3.95 -4.34
CA PHE A 32 0.73 -4.37 -5.47
C PHE A 32 1.44 -3.15 -6.09
N SER A 33 0.72 -2.06 -6.34
CA SER A 33 1.27 -0.81 -6.86
C SER A 33 2.37 -0.23 -5.97
N ASN A 34 2.22 -0.29 -4.64
CA ASN A 34 3.25 0.17 -3.70
C ASN A 34 4.55 -0.68 -3.81
N ILE A 35 4.42 -2.00 -3.95
CA ILE A 35 5.57 -2.90 -4.13
C ILE A 35 6.23 -2.64 -5.49
N SER A 36 5.46 -2.58 -6.58
CA SER A 36 5.98 -2.34 -7.93
C SER A 36 6.70 -0.99 -8.03
N CYS A 37 6.14 0.07 -7.43
CA CYS A 37 6.77 1.38 -7.40
C CYS A 37 8.14 1.33 -6.70
N ARG A 38 8.22 0.70 -5.52
CA ARG A 38 9.47 0.51 -4.77
C ARG A 38 10.51 -0.27 -5.57
N LEU A 39 10.09 -1.34 -6.25
CA LEU A 39 10.97 -2.14 -7.09
C LEU A 39 11.56 -1.32 -8.24
N ILE A 40 10.73 -0.57 -8.98
CA ILE A 40 11.19 0.29 -10.08
C ILE A 40 12.21 1.31 -9.58
N ILE A 41 11.96 1.97 -8.44
CA ILE A 41 12.90 2.95 -7.87
C ILE A 41 14.21 2.28 -7.45
N SER A 42 14.14 1.12 -6.81
CA SER A 42 15.34 0.37 -6.39
C SER A 42 16.20 -0.04 -7.59
N GLN A 43 15.58 -0.41 -8.71
CA GLN A 43 16.27 -0.75 -9.96
C GLN A 43 16.89 0.46 -10.64
N MET A 44 16.27 1.64 -10.52
CA MET A 44 16.76 2.87 -11.16
C MET A 44 17.81 3.63 -10.35
N SER A 45 17.89 3.40 -9.03
CA SER A 45 18.77 4.14 -8.12
C SER A 45 19.91 3.32 -7.51
N ASP A 46 20.02 2.03 -7.87
CA ASP A 46 20.95 1.05 -7.27
C ASP A 46 20.90 1.01 -5.73
N GLN A 47 19.81 1.48 -5.12
CA GLN A 47 19.59 1.43 -3.67
C GLN A 47 18.89 0.13 -3.28
N PRO A 48 19.34 -0.55 -2.21
CA PRO A 48 18.73 -1.82 -1.78
C PRO A 48 17.26 -1.59 -1.39
N CYS A 49 16.37 -2.37 -2.00
CA CYS A 49 14.94 -2.28 -1.73
C CYS A 49 14.67 -2.73 -0.29
N GLN A 50 14.22 -1.81 0.56
CA GLN A 50 13.62 -2.16 1.84
C GLN A 50 12.31 -2.91 1.58
N LEU A 51 12.39 -4.24 1.59
CA LEU A 51 11.28 -5.17 1.36
C LEU A 51 10.18 -5.04 2.44
N LEU A 52 10.54 -4.51 3.62
CA LEU A 52 9.64 -4.30 4.74
C LEU A 52 8.74 -3.09 4.47
N ASN A 53 7.62 -3.35 3.80
CA ASN A 53 6.63 -2.32 3.48
C ASN A 53 5.92 -1.89 4.77
N PRO A 54 5.90 -0.59 5.14
CA PRO A 54 5.13 -0.10 6.29
C PRO A 54 3.63 -0.44 6.21
N LEU A 55 3.11 -0.80 5.02
CA LEU A 55 1.75 -1.33 4.83
C LEU A 55 1.51 -2.73 5.43
N PHE A 56 2.58 -3.48 5.74
CA PHE A 56 2.46 -4.82 6.32
C PHE A 56 1.92 -4.78 7.76
N LEU A 57 2.26 -3.72 8.50
CA LEU A 57 1.84 -3.52 9.89
C LEU A 57 0.33 -3.28 10.02
N PRO A 58 -0.30 -2.34 9.27
CA PRO A 58 -1.74 -2.19 9.30
C PRO A 58 -2.49 -3.40 8.75
N LEU A 59 -1.89 -4.19 7.84
CA LEU A 59 -2.48 -5.46 7.35
C LEU A 59 -2.56 -6.51 8.46
N LEU A 60 -1.48 -6.71 9.22
CA LEU A 60 -1.48 -7.62 10.36
C LEU A 60 -2.46 -7.18 11.45
N LEU A 61 -2.57 -5.87 11.66
CA LEU A 61 -3.48 -5.28 12.63
C LEU A 61 -4.93 -5.52 12.21
N SER A 62 -5.28 -5.27 10.94
CA SER A 62 -6.62 -5.53 10.41
C SER A 62 -6.98 -7.01 10.46
N LEU A 63 -6.04 -7.92 10.19
CA LEU A 63 -6.26 -9.37 10.25
C LEU A 63 -6.53 -9.84 11.69
N SER A 64 -5.74 -9.34 12.65
CA SER A 64 -5.91 -9.63 14.08
C SER A 64 -7.26 -9.11 14.60
N LEU A 65 -7.68 -7.92 14.17
CA LEU A 65 -8.98 -7.34 14.51
C LEU A 65 -10.15 -8.09 13.87
N SER A 66 -9.99 -8.56 12.62
CA SER A 66 -10.98 -9.42 11.92
C SER A 66 -11.23 -10.71 12.71
N PHE A 67 -10.16 -11.31 13.24
CA PHE A 67 -10.25 -12.53 14.04
C PHE A 67 -10.98 -12.32 15.38
N LEU A 68 -10.82 -11.14 16.00
CA LEU A 68 -11.47 -10.81 17.28
C LEU A 68 -12.92 -10.35 17.13
N TYR A 69 -13.26 -9.64 16.04
CA TYR A 69 -14.56 -8.98 15.87
C TYR A 69 -15.16 -9.19 14.46
N GLN A 70 -15.76 -10.36 14.24
CA GLN A 70 -16.39 -10.73 12.96
C GLN A 70 -17.55 -9.81 12.54
N HIS A 71 -18.30 -9.25 13.49
CA HIS A 71 -19.45 -8.39 13.19
C HIS A 71 -19.08 -7.01 12.61
N ILE A 72 -17.82 -6.58 12.74
CA ILE A 72 -17.35 -5.23 12.36
C ILE A 72 -16.35 -5.30 11.19
N GLU A 73 -16.19 -6.48 10.57
CA GLU A 73 -15.18 -6.71 9.52
C GLU A 73 -15.27 -5.73 8.34
N LEU A 74 -16.49 -5.34 7.92
CA LEU A 74 -16.68 -4.37 6.83
C LEU A 74 -16.14 -2.97 7.18
N ASN A 75 -16.39 -2.48 8.39
CA ASN A 75 -15.88 -1.19 8.84
C ASN A 75 -14.35 -1.23 9.01
N ILE A 76 -13.81 -2.36 9.46
CA ILE A 76 -12.36 -2.58 9.55
C ILE A 76 -11.74 -2.54 8.15
N LEU A 77 -12.36 -3.17 7.15
CA LEU A 77 -11.91 -3.17 5.76
C LEU A 77 -11.89 -1.76 5.16
N TRP A 78 -12.96 -0.98 5.37
CA TRP A 78 -13.04 0.41 4.91
C TRP A 78 -12.00 1.31 5.57
N THR A 79 -11.79 1.15 6.88
CA THR A 79 -10.78 1.90 7.62
C THR A 79 -9.37 1.54 7.13
N TYR A 80 -9.11 0.24 6.93
CA TYR A 80 -7.85 -0.24 6.37
C TYR A 80 -7.60 0.28 4.96
N PHE A 81 -8.64 0.35 4.12
CA PHE A 81 -8.56 0.93 2.78
C PHE A 81 -8.10 2.40 2.82
N PHE A 82 -8.73 3.23 3.64
CA PHE A 82 -8.35 4.65 3.76
C PHE A 82 -6.92 4.83 4.30
N ILE A 83 -6.53 4.05 5.31
CA ILE A 83 -5.17 4.08 5.85
C ILE A 83 -4.15 3.65 4.78
N SER A 84 -4.44 2.58 4.05
CA SER A 84 -3.57 2.06 3.00
C SER A 84 -3.41 3.07 1.86
N LEU A 85 -4.51 3.71 1.42
CA LEU A 85 -4.51 4.73 0.38
C LEU A 85 -3.71 5.97 0.81
N THR A 86 -3.96 6.50 2.00
CA THR A 86 -3.24 7.67 2.52
C THR A 86 -1.76 7.39 2.70
N ALA A 87 -1.39 6.22 3.23
CA ALA A 87 0.00 5.79 3.34
C ALA A 87 0.67 5.63 1.97
N HIS A 88 -0.03 5.07 0.97
CA HIS A 88 0.49 4.95 -0.40
C HIS A 88 0.72 6.32 -1.04
N LEU A 89 -0.23 7.25 -0.89
CA LEU A 89 -0.10 8.62 -1.38
C LEU A 89 1.04 9.36 -0.70
N HIS A 90 1.14 9.30 0.63
CA HIS A 90 2.21 9.96 1.37
C HIS A 90 3.59 9.43 0.98
N TYR A 91 3.71 8.10 0.87
CA TYR A 91 4.94 7.47 0.39
C TYR A 91 5.28 7.92 -1.04
N GLY A 92 4.30 7.90 -1.95
CA GLY A 92 4.49 8.36 -3.33
C GLY A 92 4.98 9.80 -3.41
N VAL A 93 4.35 10.72 -2.66
CA VAL A 93 4.77 12.14 -2.62
C VAL A 93 6.19 12.30 -2.06
N SER A 94 6.51 11.59 -0.98
CA SER A 94 7.83 11.67 -0.33
C SER A 94 8.94 11.18 -1.26
N VAL A 95 8.70 10.07 -1.95
CA VAL A 95 9.63 9.52 -2.94
C VAL A 95 9.82 10.47 -4.12
N VAL A 96 8.73 11.02 -4.67
CA VAL A 96 8.79 11.94 -5.80
C VAL A 96 9.63 13.18 -5.42
N GLN A 97 9.44 13.71 -4.20
CA GLN A 97 10.26 14.82 -3.70
C GLN A 97 11.75 14.44 -3.56
N GLN A 98 12.06 13.26 -3.03
CA GLN A 98 13.44 12.77 -2.92
C GLN A 98 14.09 12.60 -4.30
N LEU A 99 13.36 12.06 -5.27
CA LEU A 99 13.83 11.88 -6.64
C LEU A 99 14.09 13.23 -7.32
N CYS A 100 13.16 14.18 -7.19
CA CYS A 100 13.30 15.54 -7.71
C CYS A 100 14.50 16.28 -7.07
N SER A 101 14.73 16.09 -5.77
CA SER A 101 15.92 16.61 -5.07
C SER A 101 17.21 15.97 -5.59
N HIS A 102 17.23 14.64 -5.73
CA HIS A 102 18.40 13.90 -6.20
C HIS A 102 18.80 14.28 -7.64
N PHE A 103 17.82 14.40 -8.55
CA PHE A 103 18.07 14.80 -9.94
C PHE A 103 18.14 16.32 -10.16
N ASN A 104 17.89 17.15 -9.14
CA ASN A 104 17.78 18.61 -9.24
C ASN A 104 16.76 19.09 -10.29
N ILE A 105 15.62 18.39 -10.41
CA ILE A 105 14.53 18.71 -11.33
C ILE A 105 13.29 19.10 -10.51
N TYR A 106 12.50 20.07 -10.97
CA TYR A 106 11.20 20.37 -10.35
C TYR A 106 10.16 19.33 -10.81
N CYS A 107 9.48 18.65 -9.88
CA CYS A 107 8.55 17.55 -10.24
C CYS A 107 7.43 17.93 -11.23
N PHE A 108 7.06 19.22 -11.29
CA PHE A 108 6.02 19.74 -12.18
C PHE A 108 6.54 20.78 -13.19
N SER A 109 7.87 20.95 -13.32
CA SER A 109 8.47 21.82 -14.33
C SER A 109 9.66 21.14 -14.99
N LEU A 110 9.60 21.00 -16.31
CA LEU A 110 10.70 20.51 -17.16
C LEU A 110 11.87 21.49 -17.26
N GLN A 111 11.84 22.62 -16.55
CA GLN A 111 12.97 23.52 -16.43
C GLN A 111 13.93 23.01 -15.36
N LYS A 112 15.17 22.71 -15.76
CA LYS A 112 16.28 22.47 -14.82
C LYS A 112 16.47 23.69 -13.93
N LYS A 113 16.80 23.48 -12.65
CA LYS A 113 17.26 24.57 -11.77
C LYS A 113 18.45 25.29 -12.43
N PRO A 114 18.49 26.65 -12.43
CA PRO A 114 19.69 27.37 -12.80
C PRO A 114 20.83 27.02 -11.84
N GLN A 115 22.02 26.87 -12.41
CA GLN A 115 23.26 26.43 -11.76
C GLN A 115 23.65 27.32 -10.57
#